data_AF-A0A554IP59-F1
#
_entry.id   AF-A0A554IP59-F1
#
_cell.length_a   1.000
_cell.length_b   1.000
_cell.length_c   1.000
_cell.angle_alpha   90.00
_cell.angle_beta   90.00
_cell.angle_gamma   90.00
#
_symmetry.space_group_name_H-M   'P 1'
#
loop_
_entity.id
_entity.type
_entity.pdbx_description
1 polymer ?
#
loop_
_entity_poly.entity_id
_entity_poly.type
_entity_poly.pdbx_seq_one_letter_code
_entity_poly.pdbx_strand_id
1 'polypeptide(L)'
;MTRMHPCGTGALNGLRSPFLAAIVGGVTAAFSISVLTAGGVALEGSLFDLGGGESPQMEENGGGGGEDEVDGSGDGEQQQRRDAEQQIGNLRRDHDGRAREVKQNFRGSKVDLTDLKRVMGEWKAVIDTLAATLQGGDVQGFWDGNGAEQEEARERVNEAFTAAYARQNLENVARQFKDNARQLKSMKSDLKRLGKSLKGHPGIAELESFVQTYERDLASLQSQYQSLDRSSADAVADFQSEVNERLSTQDFYDRMQELNDLSNAQEARKQAQRRVKEMARSLKDQDRSAKKLKDPELNAMIASRKSLLSRIEQLLNKEAFDAEAYREAEEEDGELEAPIWERITAAQDAQNRARQQKDAERTLKDKTRMLKDLEKDCPKTCRGGPLGKTVEEFRTLLRELESAVGTEDYETVWELNGRLDELGRTFWSDEGGGGEGGIGEEELTRVLKEIDEADKQVGSALAKKNITQEKASHCRGLLSQARSLVDQVRSAAGKKDEDAIGALGDRLQAVGDQVDGDCGEFVE
;
A
#
# COMPACT_ATOMS: atom_id res chain seq x y z
N MET A 1 10.09 16.99 41.08
CA MET A 1 9.91 15.72 41.82
C MET A 1 9.80 14.60 40.79
N THR A 2 10.96 14.10 40.37
CA THR A 2 11.14 13.14 39.26
C THR A 2 11.07 11.71 39.80
N ARG A 3 10.08 10.95 39.33
CA ARG A 3 9.98 9.50 39.52
C ARG A 3 11.08 8.81 38.71
N MET A 4 11.85 7.96 39.36
CA MET A 4 12.74 6.98 38.73
C MET A 4 11.92 5.72 38.43
N HIS A 5 12.07 5.17 37.23
CA HIS A 5 11.65 3.81 36.91
C HIS A 5 12.85 2.87 37.12
N PRO A 6 12.66 1.67 37.68
CA PRO A 6 13.71 0.65 37.72
C PRO A 6 13.82 -0.06 36.35
N CYS A 7 15.06 -0.28 35.92
CA CYS A 7 15.41 -1.25 34.89
C CYS A 7 15.46 -2.64 35.53
N GLY A 8 14.62 -3.57 35.07
CA GLY A 8 14.71 -4.97 35.42
C GLY A 8 15.71 -5.69 34.51
N THR A 9 16.78 -6.22 35.10
CA THR A 9 17.63 -7.26 34.52
C THR A 9 16.96 -8.62 34.68
N GLY A 10 17.13 -9.48 33.68
CA GLY A 10 16.31 -10.67 33.47
C GLY A 10 16.61 -11.87 34.36
N ALA A 11 15.62 -12.76 34.42
CA ALA A 11 15.77 -14.21 34.40
C ALA A 11 14.42 -14.81 33.99
N LEU A 12 14.40 -15.61 32.92
CA LEU A 12 13.79 -16.95 32.87
C LEU A 12 13.72 -17.43 31.42
N ASN A 13 14.64 -18.35 31.10
CA ASN A 13 14.52 -19.28 30.00
C ASN A 13 13.41 -20.29 30.31
N GLY A 14 12.54 -20.56 29.34
CA GLY A 14 11.74 -21.78 29.31
C GLY A 14 10.29 -21.57 28.89
N LEU A 15 9.95 -22.14 27.72
CA LEU A 15 8.61 -22.28 27.12
C LEU A 15 8.12 -21.08 26.29
N ARG A 16 8.25 -21.17 24.95
CA ARG A 16 7.08 -21.14 24.05
C ARG A 16 7.38 -21.49 22.58
N SER A 17 6.46 -22.30 22.09
CA SER A 17 6.19 -22.82 20.75
C SER A 17 5.82 -21.70 19.73
N PRO A 18 5.95 -21.92 18.40
CA PRO A 18 5.82 -20.89 17.37
C PRO A 18 4.35 -20.69 16.96
N PHE A 19 3.84 -19.46 17.09
CA PHE A 19 2.49 -19.12 16.60
C PHE A 19 2.34 -17.73 15.99
N LEU A 20 3.44 -17.10 15.55
CA LEU A 20 3.44 -15.75 14.97
C LEU A 20 4.23 -15.69 13.66
N ALA A 21 3.76 -16.41 12.63
CA ALA A 21 4.30 -16.34 11.27
C ALA A 21 3.22 -16.46 10.18
N ALA A 22 2.02 -15.91 10.40
CA ALA A 22 0.88 -16.10 9.47
C ALA A 22 0.07 -14.83 9.11
N ILE A 23 0.57 -13.60 9.34
CA ILE A 23 -0.25 -12.39 9.14
C ILE A 23 0.37 -11.31 8.21
N VAL A 24 1.48 -11.58 7.51
CA VAL A 24 2.15 -10.55 6.66
C VAL A 24 2.39 -11.00 5.21
N GLY A 25 1.35 -11.40 4.47
CA GLY A 25 1.57 -11.79 3.06
C GLY A 25 0.34 -11.92 2.15
N GLY A 26 -0.74 -11.17 2.38
CA GLY A 26 -2.04 -11.45 1.74
C GLY A 26 -2.81 -10.29 1.11
N VAL A 27 -2.19 -9.16 0.72
CA VAL A 27 -2.94 -7.99 0.18
C VAL A 27 -2.29 -7.32 -1.05
N THR A 28 -1.45 -8.01 -1.82
CA THR A 28 -0.83 -7.45 -3.05
C THR A 28 -1.20 -8.23 -4.31
N ALA A 29 -2.47 -8.61 -4.45
CA ALA A 29 -2.98 -9.24 -5.67
C ALA A 29 -4.44 -8.86 -5.93
N ALA A 30 -4.69 -7.62 -6.36
CA ALA A 30 -5.91 -7.25 -7.08
C ALA A 30 -5.84 -5.77 -7.50
N PHE A 31 -5.08 -5.42 -8.55
CA PHE A 31 -5.39 -4.28 -9.43
C PHE A 31 -4.44 -4.33 -10.64
N SER A 32 -4.85 -5.09 -11.66
CA SER A 32 -4.23 -5.07 -12.99
C SER A 32 -5.37 -5.15 -13.99
N ILE A 33 -5.98 -4.00 -14.27
CA ILE A 33 -7.01 -3.86 -15.30
C ILE A 33 -6.30 -3.90 -16.64
N SER A 34 -6.65 -4.89 -17.46
CA SER A 34 -6.23 -5.04 -18.84
C SER A 34 -6.72 -3.86 -19.67
N VAL A 35 -5.79 -3.01 -20.11
CA VAL A 35 -6.03 -2.04 -21.18
C VAL A 35 -6.03 -2.82 -22.49
N LEU A 36 -7.23 -3.19 -22.94
CA LEU A 36 -7.46 -3.63 -24.32
C LEU A 36 -7.51 -2.39 -25.20
N THR A 37 -6.43 -2.18 -25.94
CA THR A 37 -6.34 -1.29 -27.09
C THR A 37 -7.34 -1.74 -28.15
N ALA A 38 -8.58 -1.25 -28.05
CA ALA A 38 -9.45 -1.12 -29.21
C ALA A 38 -8.93 0.08 -30.00
N GLY A 39 -7.99 -0.18 -30.91
CA GLY A 39 -7.58 0.78 -31.92
C GLY A 39 -8.80 1.16 -32.76
N GLY A 40 -9.45 2.26 -32.37
CA GLY A 40 -10.29 3.02 -33.27
C GLY A 40 -9.39 3.50 -34.38
N VAL A 41 -9.53 2.88 -35.55
CA VAL A 41 -9.01 3.45 -36.78
C VAL A 41 -9.75 4.78 -36.94
N ALA A 42 -9.05 5.86 -36.61
CA ALA A 42 -9.37 7.17 -37.16
C ALA A 42 -9.25 7.01 -38.68
N LEU A 43 -10.39 6.73 -39.33
CA LEU A 43 -10.59 7.13 -40.71
C LEU A 43 -10.65 8.66 -40.68
N GLU A 44 -9.48 9.30 -40.54
CA GLU A 44 -9.29 10.64 -41.06
C GLU A 44 -9.75 10.59 -42.51
N GLY A 45 -10.61 11.55 -42.87
CA GLY A 45 -11.21 11.65 -44.17
C GLY A 45 -10.15 11.77 -45.26
N SER A 46 -9.66 10.65 -45.78
CA SER A 46 -9.62 10.55 -47.22
C SER A 46 -11.06 10.30 -47.64
N LEU A 47 -11.69 11.33 -48.21
CA LEU A 47 -12.47 11.12 -49.42
C LEU A 47 -11.71 10.04 -50.18
N PHE A 48 -12.24 8.82 -50.21
CA PHE A 48 -11.90 7.92 -51.29
C PHE A 48 -12.39 8.71 -52.51
N ASP A 49 -11.47 9.46 -53.10
CA ASP A 49 -11.41 9.63 -54.52
C ASP A 49 -11.51 8.21 -55.05
N LEU A 50 -12.75 7.80 -55.33
CA LEU A 50 -13.06 6.72 -56.23
C LEU A 50 -12.50 7.22 -57.55
N GLY A 51 -11.17 7.13 -57.67
CA GLY A 51 -10.46 7.37 -58.89
C GLY A 51 -11.20 6.52 -59.89
N GLY A 52 -11.93 7.21 -60.77
CA GLY A 52 -12.38 6.65 -62.01
C GLY A 52 -11.14 6.03 -62.59
N GLY A 53 -11.06 4.70 -62.50
CA GLY A 53 -10.08 3.94 -63.24
C GLY A 53 -10.33 4.37 -64.67
N GLU A 54 -9.44 5.22 -65.18
CA GLU A 54 -9.42 5.64 -66.56
C GLU A 54 -9.63 4.36 -67.36
N SER A 55 -10.73 4.33 -68.11
CA SER A 55 -10.86 3.37 -69.19
C SER A 55 -9.54 3.48 -69.96
N PRO A 56 -8.85 2.36 -70.25
CA PRO A 56 -7.59 2.44 -70.96
C PRO A 56 -7.84 3.22 -72.24
N GLN A 57 -7.30 4.44 -72.32
CA GLN A 57 -7.25 5.18 -73.56
C GLN A 57 -6.42 4.31 -74.49
N MET A 58 -7.09 3.64 -75.43
CA MET A 58 -6.43 3.05 -76.58
C MET A 58 -5.65 4.19 -77.23
N GLU A 59 -4.32 4.10 -77.16
CA GLU A 59 -3.43 4.96 -77.93
C GLU A 59 -3.85 4.86 -79.40
N GLU A 60 -4.32 5.99 -79.91
CA GLU A 60 -4.57 6.23 -81.32
C GLU A 60 -3.22 6.25 -82.04
N ASN A 61 -2.70 5.06 -82.36
CA ASN A 61 -1.60 4.90 -83.32
C ASN A 61 -2.17 5.09 -84.73
N GLY A 62 -2.24 6.35 -85.15
CA GLY A 62 -2.43 6.73 -86.54
C GLY A 62 -1.16 6.47 -87.36
N GLY A 63 -1.34 5.76 -88.48
CA GLY A 63 -0.54 5.99 -89.69
C GLY A 63 0.37 4.86 -90.13
N GLY A 64 -0.13 4.03 -91.05
CA GLY A 64 0.69 3.12 -91.85
C GLY A 64 -0.16 2.35 -92.85
N GLY A 65 -0.42 2.96 -94.00
CA GLY A 65 -1.23 2.38 -95.07
C GLY A 65 -0.71 1.03 -95.56
N GLY A 66 -1.63 0.08 -95.69
CA GLY A 66 -1.45 -1.21 -96.31
C GLY A 66 -2.84 -1.79 -96.55
N GLU A 67 -3.37 -1.54 -97.75
CA GLU A 67 -4.55 -2.22 -98.26
C GLU A 67 -4.16 -3.69 -98.50
N ASP A 68 -4.37 -4.54 -97.50
CA ASP A 68 -4.49 -5.98 -97.67
C ASP A 68 -5.89 -6.37 -97.19
N GLU A 69 -6.80 -6.59 -98.16
CA GLU A 69 -8.06 -7.31 -97.95
C GLU A 69 -7.73 -8.75 -97.54
N VAL A 70 -7.53 -8.95 -96.25
CA VAL A 70 -7.52 -10.29 -95.63
C VAL A 70 -8.92 -10.58 -95.15
N ASP A 71 -9.59 -11.49 -95.86
CA ASP A 71 -10.84 -12.14 -95.51
C ASP A 71 -10.66 -12.86 -94.15
N GLY A 72 -10.92 -12.14 -93.05
CA GLY A 72 -10.65 -12.53 -91.67
C GLY A 72 -11.88 -12.46 -90.77
N SER A 73 -12.99 -13.05 -91.22
CA SER A 73 -14.30 -12.97 -90.56
C SER A 73 -14.50 -13.96 -89.40
N GLY A 74 -13.46 -14.67 -88.96
CA GLY A 74 -13.54 -15.71 -87.91
C GLY A 74 -12.85 -15.41 -86.57
N ASP A 75 -11.90 -14.47 -86.52
CA ASP A 75 -11.07 -14.23 -85.32
C ASP A 75 -11.63 -13.14 -84.39
N GLY A 76 -12.37 -12.16 -84.94
CA GLY A 76 -12.96 -11.06 -84.17
C GLY A 76 -14.05 -11.50 -83.18
N GLU A 77 -14.94 -12.40 -83.61
CA GLU A 77 -16.04 -12.89 -82.77
C GLU A 77 -15.54 -13.79 -81.62
N GLN A 78 -14.51 -14.60 -81.87
CA GLN A 78 -13.86 -15.39 -80.82
C GLN A 78 -13.18 -14.51 -79.78
N GLN A 79 -12.56 -13.41 -80.21
CA GLN A 79 -11.93 -12.46 -79.28
C GLN A 79 -12.99 -11.74 -78.44
N GLN A 80 -14.05 -11.21 -79.06
CA GLN A 80 -15.16 -10.57 -78.35
C GLN A 80 -15.82 -11.49 -77.32
N ARG A 81 -15.96 -12.78 -77.64
CA ARG A 81 -16.47 -13.77 -76.69
C ARG A 81 -15.54 -13.97 -75.50
N ARG A 82 -14.21 -14.04 -75.70
CA ARG A 82 -13.25 -14.16 -74.59
C ARG A 82 -13.28 -12.94 -73.68
N ASP A 83 -13.40 -11.75 -74.26
CA ASP A 83 -13.49 -10.49 -73.51
C ASP A 83 -14.80 -10.44 -72.67
N ALA A 84 -15.91 -10.89 -73.24
CA ALA A 84 -17.19 -11.03 -72.53
C ALA A 84 -17.12 -12.05 -71.37
N GLU A 85 -16.48 -13.21 -71.59
CA GLU A 85 -16.25 -14.22 -70.54
C GLU A 85 -15.39 -13.66 -69.40
N GLN A 86 -14.34 -12.89 -69.74
CA GLN A 86 -13.49 -12.22 -68.76
C GLN A 86 -14.28 -11.17 -67.96
N GLN A 87 -15.14 -10.39 -68.62
CA GLN A 87 -15.95 -9.38 -67.95
C GLN A 87 -16.96 -10.00 -66.98
N ILE A 88 -17.65 -11.08 -67.34
CA ILE A 88 -18.50 -11.85 -66.41
C ILE A 88 -17.68 -12.34 -65.21
N GLY A 89 -16.46 -12.84 -65.46
CA GLY A 89 -15.54 -13.26 -64.40
C GLY A 89 -15.17 -12.12 -63.44
N ASN A 90 -15.00 -10.90 -63.96
CA ASN A 90 -14.74 -9.70 -63.17
C ASN A 90 -15.97 -9.32 -62.32
N LEU A 91 -17.16 -9.28 -62.91
CA LEU A 91 -18.41 -8.94 -62.22
C LEU A 91 -18.74 -9.93 -61.10
N ARG A 92 -18.55 -11.23 -61.34
CA ARG A 92 -18.72 -12.26 -60.30
C ARG A 92 -17.74 -12.07 -59.14
N ARG A 93 -16.48 -11.76 -59.43
CA ARG A 93 -15.48 -11.49 -58.39
C ARG A 93 -15.80 -10.22 -57.58
N ASP A 94 -16.32 -9.18 -58.23
CA ASP A 94 -16.76 -7.95 -57.58
C ASP A 94 -17.96 -8.23 -56.65
N HIS A 95 -18.97 -8.94 -57.16
CA HIS A 95 -20.13 -9.39 -56.37
C HIS A 95 -19.71 -10.23 -55.15
N ASP A 96 -18.87 -11.24 -55.34
CA ASP A 96 -18.36 -12.08 -54.25
C ASP A 96 -17.48 -11.27 -53.28
N GLY A 97 -16.76 -10.26 -53.77
CA GLY A 97 -16.02 -9.28 -52.95
C GLY A 97 -16.96 -8.51 -52.03
N ARG A 98 -18.00 -7.88 -52.58
CA ARG A 98 -19.04 -7.17 -51.83
C ARG A 98 -19.79 -8.10 -50.87
N ALA A 99 -20.13 -9.31 -51.27
CA ALA A 99 -20.79 -10.27 -50.39
C ALA A 99 -19.91 -10.67 -49.18
N ARG A 100 -18.58 -10.75 -49.37
CA ARG A 100 -17.63 -10.93 -48.28
C ARG A 100 -17.54 -9.70 -47.39
N GLU A 101 -17.52 -8.51 -47.97
CA GLU A 101 -17.54 -7.23 -47.24
C GLU A 101 -18.75 -7.13 -46.31
N VAL A 102 -19.96 -7.46 -46.80
CA VAL A 102 -21.18 -7.50 -45.97
C VAL A 102 -21.01 -8.43 -44.78
N LYS A 103 -20.47 -9.63 -45.01
CA LYS A 103 -20.23 -10.62 -43.94
C LYS A 103 -19.17 -10.18 -42.96
N GLN A 104 -18.16 -9.45 -43.39
CA GLN A 104 -17.05 -9.01 -42.54
C GLN A 104 -17.44 -7.81 -41.69
N ASN A 105 -17.95 -6.76 -42.32
CA ASN A 105 -18.12 -5.45 -41.69
C ASN A 105 -19.42 -5.34 -40.88
N PHE A 106 -20.45 -6.09 -41.26
CA PHE A 106 -21.74 -6.08 -40.56
C PHE A 106 -21.95 -7.31 -39.66
N ARG A 107 -20.90 -8.12 -39.43
CA ARG A 107 -20.97 -9.29 -38.55
C ARG A 107 -21.34 -8.87 -37.12
N GLY A 108 -22.49 -9.33 -36.63
CA GLY A 108 -22.96 -9.00 -35.28
C GLY A 108 -23.47 -7.57 -35.12
N SER A 109 -23.56 -6.78 -36.19
CA SER A 109 -24.25 -5.49 -36.19
C SER A 109 -25.77 -5.70 -36.07
N LYS A 110 -26.49 -4.69 -35.58
CA LYS A 110 -27.97 -4.70 -35.57
C LYS A 110 -28.55 -3.96 -36.78
N VAL A 111 -27.70 -3.57 -37.73
CA VAL A 111 -28.09 -2.87 -38.94
C VAL A 111 -28.99 -3.77 -39.77
N ASP A 112 -30.14 -3.24 -40.20
CA ASP A 112 -31.00 -3.94 -41.14
C ASP A 112 -30.37 -3.92 -42.54
N LEU A 113 -29.99 -5.10 -43.02
CA LEU A 113 -29.35 -5.34 -44.31
C LEU A 113 -30.34 -5.86 -45.37
N THR A 114 -31.64 -5.81 -45.11
CA THR A 114 -32.67 -6.37 -46.01
C THR A 114 -32.58 -5.78 -47.41
N ASP A 115 -32.49 -4.46 -47.51
CA ASP A 115 -32.42 -3.77 -48.80
C ASP A 115 -31.09 -4.03 -49.52
N LEU A 116 -29.96 -3.98 -48.80
CA LEU A 116 -28.65 -4.32 -49.33
C LEU A 116 -28.61 -5.75 -49.90
N LYS A 117 -29.19 -6.72 -49.19
CA LYS A 117 -29.29 -8.11 -49.66
C LYS A 117 -30.19 -8.25 -50.89
N ARG A 118 -31.27 -7.45 -50.97
CA ARG A 118 -32.17 -7.42 -52.13
C ARG A 118 -31.42 -6.91 -53.37
N VAL A 119 -30.79 -5.74 -53.31
CA VAL A 119 -30.07 -5.17 -54.47
C VAL A 119 -28.83 -6.01 -54.86
N MET A 120 -28.14 -6.62 -53.88
CA MET A 120 -27.09 -7.61 -54.17
C MET A 120 -27.62 -8.84 -54.89
N GLY A 121 -28.87 -9.25 -54.62
CA GLY A 121 -29.56 -10.31 -55.35
C GLY A 121 -29.93 -9.90 -56.78
N GLU A 122 -30.40 -8.66 -56.96
CA GLU A 122 -30.71 -8.09 -58.28
C GLU A 122 -29.46 -8.00 -59.15
N TRP A 123 -28.35 -7.49 -58.62
CA TRP A 123 -27.08 -7.43 -59.35
C TRP A 123 -26.58 -8.82 -59.75
N LYS A 124 -26.72 -9.82 -58.87
CA LYS A 124 -26.42 -11.21 -59.22
C LYS A 124 -27.28 -11.73 -60.36
N ALA A 125 -28.58 -11.43 -60.36
CA ALA A 125 -29.49 -11.83 -61.42
C ALA A 125 -29.11 -11.22 -62.77
N VAL A 126 -28.67 -9.96 -62.80
CA VAL A 126 -28.12 -9.30 -64.00
C VAL A 126 -26.88 -10.05 -64.51
N ILE A 127 -25.92 -10.34 -63.63
CA ILE A 127 -24.71 -11.10 -63.97
C ILE A 127 -25.05 -12.49 -64.54
N ASP A 128 -26.00 -13.21 -63.91
CA ASP A 128 -26.40 -14.54 -64.35
C ASP A 128 -27.15 -14.50 -65.68
N THR A 129 -27.93 -13.43 -65.94
CA THR A 129 -28.59 -13.21 -67.24
C THR A 129 -27.58 -12.96 -68.35
N LEU A 130 -26.61 -12.07 -68.14
CA LEU A 130 -25.51 -11.83 -69.08
C LEU A 130 -24.71 -13.10 -69.38
N ALA A 131 -24.44 -13.91 -68.34
CA ALA A 131 -23.77 -15.19 -68.51
C ALA A 131 -24.59 -16.20 -69.31
N ALA A 132 -25.92 -16.24 -69.13
CA ALA A 132 -26.80 -17.10 -69.90
C ALA A 132 -26.89 -16.67 -71.37
N THR A 133 -26.98 -15.37 -71.66
CA THR A 133 -26.97 -14.82 -73.03
C THR A 133 -25.70 -15.21 -73.77
N LEU A 134 -24.53 -15.05 -73.13
CA LEU A 134 -23.25 -15.44 -73.72
C LEU A 134 -23.12 -16.96 -73.94
N GLN A 135 -23.63 -17.78 -73.03
CA GLN A 135 -23.66 -19.25 -73.18
C GLN A 135 -24.57 -19.70 -74.34
N GLY A 136 -25.63 -18.95 -74.62
CA GLY A 136 -26.49 -19.15 -75.78
C GLY A 136 -25.84 -18.82 -77.13
N GLY A 137 -24.61 -18.27 -77.12
CA GLY A 137 -23.87 -17.86 -78.31
C GLY A 137 -24.20 -16.44 -78.79
N ASP A 138 -25.00 -15.68 -78.05
CA ASP A 138 -25.41 -14.32 -78.41
C ASP A 138 -24.41 -13.28 -77.86
N VAL A 139 -23.26 -13.17 -78.51
CA VAL A 139 -22.19 -12.23 -78.11
C VAL A 139 -22.64 -10.78 -78.26
N GLN A 140 -23.42 -10.47 -79.30
CA GLN A 140 -23.94 -9.11 -79.51
C GLN A 140 -24.98 -8.75 -78.44
N GLY A 141 -25.91 -9.66 -78.14
CA GLY A 141 -26.89 -9.47 -77.05
C GLY A 141 -26.24 -9.34 -75.68
N PHE A 142 -25.07 -9.96 -75.45
CA PHE A 142 -24.27 -9.68 -74.25
C PHE A 142 -23.85 -8.21 -74.21
N TRP A 143 -23.22 -7.68 -75.26
CA TRP A 143 -22.74 -6.28 -75.28
C TRP A 143 -23.87 -5.27 -75.25
N ASP A 144 -25.00 -5.55 -75.90
CA ASP A 144 -26.19 -4.69 -75.90
C ASP A 144 -26.85 -4.65 -74.50
N GLY A 145 -26.84 -5.77 -73.76
CA GLY A 145 -27.33 -5.84 -72.37
C GLY A 145 -26.30 -5.39 -71.32
N ASN A 146 -25.01 -5.43 -71.66
CA ASN A 146 -23.87 -5.04 -70.83
C ASN A 146 -23.65 -3.52 -70.90
N GLY A 147 -24.64 -2.79 -70.37
CA GLY A 147 -24.64 -1.33 -70.37
C GLY A 147 -25.43 -0.78 -69.18
N ALA A 148 -26.49 -0.03 -69.47
CA ALA A 148 -27.24 0.73 -68.48
C ALA A 148 -27.79 -0.12 -67.32
N GLU A 149 -28.32 -1.32 -67.59
CA GLU A 149 -28.90 -2.18 -66.54
C GLU A 149 -27.86 -2.68 -65.54
N GLN A 150 -26.64 -2.98 -66.00
CA GLN A 150 -25.54 -3.40 -65.14
C GLN A 150 -25.05 -2.24 -64.27
N GLU A 151 -24.85 -1.07 -64.88
CA GLU A 151 -24.38 0.11 -64.15
C GLU A 151 -25.41 0.58 -63.12
N GLU A 152 -26.69 0.60 -63.48
CA GLU A 152 -27.79 0.94 -62.57
C GLU A 152 -27.90 -0.07 -61.40
N ALA A 153 -27.71 -1.37 -61.66
CA ALA A 153 -27.70 -2.38 -60.60
C ALA A 153 -26.49 -2.18 -59.65
N ARG A 154 -25.33 -1.82 -60.20
CA ARG A 154 -24.11 -1.56 -59.44
C ARG A 154 -24.20 -0.28 -58.61
N GLU A 155 -24.77 0.78 -59.17
CA GLU A 155 -25.04 2.04 -58.49
C GLU A 155 -25.99 1.82 -57.30
N ARG A 156 -27.10 1.11 -57.50
CA ARG A 156 -28.02 0.73 -56.41
C ARG A 156 -27.35 -0.08 -55.30
N VAL A 157 -26.42 -0.97 -55.65
CA VAL A 157 -25.61 -1.70 -54.65
C VAL A 157 -24.73 -0.73 -53.85
N ASN A 158 -24.03 0.19 -54.51
CA ASN A 158 -23.18 1.18 -53.84
C ASN A 158 -23.99 2.10 -52.93
N GLU A 159 -25.15 2.60 -53.38
CA GLU A 159 -26.07 3.40 -52.55
C GLU A 159 -26.53 2.63 -51.30
N ALA A 160 -26.92 1.36 -51.47
CA ALA A 160 -27.35 0.52 -50.35
C ALA A 160 -26.20 0.23 -49.37
N PHE A 161 -24.95 0.11 -49.84
CA PHE A 161 -23.77 0.02 -48.97
C PHE A 161 -23.56 1.32 -48.19
N THR A 162 -23.61 2.47 -48.86
CA THR A 162 -23.49 3.79 -48.22
C THR A 162 -24.55 3.96 -47.12
N ALA A 163 -25.80 3.60 -47.40
CA ALA A 163 -26.87 3.63 -46.42
C ALA A 163 -26.64 2.65 -45.25
N ALA A 164 -26.13 1.44 -45.51
CA ALA A 164 -25.82 0.47 -44.46
C ALA A 164 -24.68 0.96 -43.54
N TYR A 165 -23.61 1.52 -44.11
CA TYR A 165 -22.50 2.10 -43.33
C TYR A 165 -22.94 3.33 -42.52
N ALA A 166 -23.75 4.21 -43.11
CA ALA A 166 -24.34 5.34 -42.39
C ALA A 166 -25.12 4.86 -41.15
N ARG A 167 -25.96 3.81 -41.30
CA ARG A 167 -26.68 3.21 -40.16
C ARG A 167 -25.74 2.60 -39.12
N GLN A 168 -24.68 1.91 -39.55
CA GLN A 168 -23.68 1.37 -38.64
C GLN A 168 -22.98 2.46 -37.84
N ASN A 169 -22.62 3.56 -38.49
CA ASN A 169 -22.00 4.71 -37.84
C ASN A 169 -22.94 5.34 -36.81
N LEU A 170 -24.23 5.46 -37.10
CA LEU A 170 -25.23 5.92 -36.12
C LEU A 170 -25.35 4.99 -34.90
N GLU A 171 -25.23 3.67 -35.08
CA GLU A 171 -25.18 2.74 -33.95
C GLU A 171 -23.93 2.96 -33.09
N ASN A 172 -22.78 3.22 -33.73
CA ASN A 172 -21.52 3.50 -33.04
C ASN A 172 -21.60 4.82 -32.27
N VAL A 173 -22.14 5.88 -32.87
CA VAL A 173 -22.40 7.16 -32.19
C VAL A 173 -23.32 6.99 -30.99
N ALA A 174 -24.39 6.19 -31.11
CA ALA A 174 -25.27 5.91 -29.98
C ALA A 174 -24.59 5.14 -28.84
N ARG A 175 -23.62 4.26 -29.14
CA ARG A 175 -22.78 3.61 -28.11
C ARG A 175 -21.84 4.64 -27.47
N GLN A 176 -21.16 5.45 -28.27
CA GLN A 176 -20.28 6.52 -27.82
C GLN A 176 -21.01 7.48 -26.86
N PHE A 177 -22.25 7.90 -27.16
CA PHE A 177 -23.04 8.72 -26.24
C PHE A 177 -23.28 8.06 -24.88
N LYS A 178 -23.51 6.75 -24.84
CA LYS A 178 -23.72 6.02 -23.57
C LYS A 178 -22.43 5.92 -22.78
N ASP A 179 -21.31 5.67 -23.44
CA ASP A 179 -20.02 5.54 -22.80
C ASP A 179 -19.52 6.90 -22.29
N ASN A 180 -19.64 7.95 -23.10
CA ASN A 180 -19.34 9.33 -22.69
C ASN A 180 -20.21 9.77 -21.51
N ALA A 181 -21.52 9.45 -21.51
CA ALA A 181 -22.39 9.75 -20.37
C ALA A 181 -21.95 9.05 -19.07
N ARG A 182 -21.49 7.79 -19.16
CA ARG A 182 -20.96 7.04 -18.01
C ARG A 182 -19.67 7.63 -17.50
N GLN A 183 -18.73 7.94 -18.40
CA GLN A 183 -17.45 8.53 -18.05
C GLN A 183 -17.62 9.91 -17.41
N LEU A 184 -18.47 10.76 -18.01
CA LEU A 184 -18.81 12.08 -17.47
C LEU A 184 -19.41 12.01 -16.06
N LYS A 185 -20.26 11.01 -15.78
CA LYS A 185 -20.80 10.77 -14.44
C LYS A 185 -19.70 10.40 -13.44
N SER A 186 -18.72 9.59 -13.84
CA SER A 186 -17.55 9.28 -13.00
C SER A 186 -16.73 10.54 -12.72
N MET A 187 -16.38 11.29 -13.78
CA MET A 187 -15.63 12.53 -13.70
C MET A 187 -16.28 13.55 -12.75
N LYS A 188 -17.60 13.71 -12.82
CA LYS A 188 -18.37 14.54 -11.87
C LYS A 188 -18.24 14.10 -10.42
N SER A 189 -18.32 12.80 -10.17
CA SER A 189 -18.16 12.25 -8.82
C SER A 189 -16.76 12.55 -8.28
N ASP A 190 -15.74 12.36 -9.10
CA ASP A 190 -14.35 12.55 -8.73
C ASP A 190 -14.04 14.05 -8.54
N LEU A 191 -14.48 14.92 -9.44
CA LEU A 191 -14.42 16.37 -9.25
C LEU A 191 -15.08 16.83 -7.97
N LYS A 192 -16.26 16.29 -7.62
CA LYS A 192 -16.93 16.64 -6.36
C LYS A 192 -16.12 16.20 -5.13
N ARG A 193 -15.39 15.08 -5.20
CA ARG A 193 -14.50 14.60 -4.13
C ARG A 193 -13.26 15.48 -4.03
N LEU A 194 -12.62 15.78 -5.16
CA LEU A 194 -11.44 16.62 -5.24
C LEU A 194 -11.75 18.07 -4.84
N GLY A 195 -12.84 18.66 -5.33
CA GLY A 195 -13.24 20.04 -5.04
C GLY A 195 -13.51 20.31 -3.55
N LYS A 196 -13.93 19.29 -2.79
CA LYS A 196 -14.00 19.39 -1.31
C LYS A 196 -12.63 19.53 -0.66
N SER A 197 -11.62 18.90 -1.25
CA SER A 197 -10.26 18.80 -0.71
C SER A 197 -9.31 19.88 -1.23
N LEU A 198 -9.52 20.31 -2.48
CA LEU A 198 -8.74 21.29 -3.22
C LEU A 198 -9.58 22.56 -3.45
N LYS A 199 -10.29 22.99 -2.41
CA LYS A 199 -11.19 24.15 -2.51
C LYS A 199 -10.41 25.38 -2.96
N GLY A 200 -10.80 25.97 -4.08
CA GLY A 200 -10.15 27.16 -4.66
C GLY A 200 -9.02 26.86 -5.66
N HIS A 201 -8.71 25.59 -5.94
CA HIS A 201 -7.71 25.26 -6.95
C HIS A 201 -8.24 25.60 -8.36
N PRO A 202 -7.51 26.38 -9.18
CA PRO A 202 -8.00 26.86 -10.48
C PRO A 202 -8.37 25.72 -11.44
N GLY A 203 -7.56 24.66 -11.49
CA GLY A 203 -7.85 23.48 -12.32
C GLY A 203 -9.17 22.77 -11.99
N ILE A 204 -9.69 22.87 -10.75
CA ILE A 204 -11.00 22.29 -10.43
C ILE A 204 -12.12 23.08 -11.09
N ALA A 205 -12.05 24.42 -11.07
CA ALA A 205 -13.06 25.26 -11.70
C ALA A 205 -13.05 25.11 -13.24
N GLU A 206 -11.87 24.97 -13.84
CA GLU A 206 -11.71 24.69 -15.27
C GLU A 206 -12.33 23.35 -15.65
N LEU A 207 -12.03 22.28 -14.89
CA LEU A 207 -12.62 20.96 -15.14
C LEU A 207 -14.13 20.93 -14.89
N GLU A 208 -14.64 21.66 -13.89
CA GLU A 208 -16.09 21.81 -13.68
C GLU A 208 -16.76 22.52 -14.87
N SER A 209 -16.15 23.58 -15.39
CA SER A 209 -16.64 24.31 -16.58
C SER A 209 -16.64 23.42 -17.83
N PHE A 210 -15.56 22.65 -18.03
CA PHE A 210 -15.46 21.66 -19.10
C PHE A 210 -16.58 20.63 -18.99
N VAL A 211 -16.76 20.00 -17.82
CA VAL A 211 -17.79 18.98 -17.59
C VAL A 211 -19.20 19.52 -17.84
N GLN A 212 -19.49 20.77 -17.46
CA GLN A 212 -20.79 21.39 -17.73
C GLN A 212 -21.01 21.64 -19.23
N THR A 213 -19.97 22.08 -19.94
CA THR A 213 -20.03 22.31 -21.39
C THR A 213 -20.20 20.99 -22.13
N TYR A 214 -19.37 19.99 -21.81
CA TYR A 214 -19.42 18.65 -22.38
C TYR A 214 -20.78 17.96 -22.12
N GLU A 215 -21.37 18.14 -20.92
CA GLU A 215 -22.72 17.65 -20.64
C GLU A 215 -23.78 18.29 -21.52
N ARG A 216 -23.70 19.62 -21.70
CA ARG A 216 -24.64 20.38 -22.54
C ARG A 216 -24.54 19.93 -23.99
N ASP A 217 -23.32 19.76 -24.48
CA ASP A 217 -23.07 19.31 -25.86
C ASP A 217 -23.56 17.88 -26.07
N LEU A 218 -23.26 16.99 -25.13
CA LEU A 218 -23.76 15.61 -25.16
C LEU A 218 -25.30 15.56 -25.16
N ALA A 219 -25.97 16.34 -24.32
CA ALA A 219 -27.43 16.40 -24.29
C ALA A 219 -28.02 16.99 -25.59
N SER A 220 -27.38 18.04 -26.14
CA SER A 220 -27.77 18.65 -27.42
C SER A 220 -27.66 17.65 -28.57
N LEU A 221 -26.52 16.97 -28.70
CA LEU A 221 -26.28 15.98 -29.75
C LEU A 221 -27.19 14.75 -29.60
N GLN A 222 -27.48 14.32 -28.37
CA GLN A 222 -28.46 13.26 -28.12
C GLN A 222 -29.86 13.66 -28.60
N SER A 223 -30.25 14.93 -28.42
CA SER A 223 -31.52 15.45 -28.95
C SER A 223 -31.53 15.48 -30.48
N GLN A 224 -30.47 15.99 -31.10
CA GLN A 224 -30.33 16.03 -32.57
C GLN A 224 -30.37 14.61 -33.17
N TYR A 225 -29.70 13.64 -32.54
CA TYR A 225 -29.71 12.22 -32.94
C TYR A 225 -31.11 11.60 -32.94
N GLN A 226 -32.01 12.07 -32.06
CA GLN A 226 -33.39 11.59 -32.01
C GLN A 226 -34.23 12.17 -33.16
N SER A 227 -33.93 13.38 -33.62
CA SER A 227 -34.63 14.05 -34.73
C SER A 227 -33.97 13.84 -36.10
N LEU A 228 -32.79 13.22 -36.15
CA LEU A 228 -32.02 13.03 -37.38
C LEU A 228 -32.79 12.17 -38.40
N ASP A 229 -32.86 12.63 -39.64
CA ASP A 229 -33.32 11.81 -40.75
C ASP A 229 -32.28 10.75 -41.09
N ARG A 230 -32.53 9.52 -40.61
CA ARG A 230 -31.61 8.38 -40.76
C ARG A 230 -31.64 7.75 -42.15
N SER A 231 -32.49 8.25 -43.04
CA SER A 231 -32.56 7.79 -44.42
C SER A 231 -31.59 8.53 -45.35
N SER A 232 -31.14 9.72 -44.97
CA SER A 232 -30.15 10.51 -45.71
C SER A 232 -28.73 10.19 -45.24
N ALA A 233 -27.87 9.73 -46.17
CA ALA A 233 -26.47 9.46 -45.86
C ALA A 233 -25.69 10.75 -45.53
N ASP A 234 -25.96 11.84 -46.25
CA ASP A 234 -25.30 13.14 -46.04
C ASP A 234 -25.63 13.70 -44.66
N ALA A 235 -26.90 13.65 -44.24
CA ALA A 235 -27.31 14.10 -42.92
C ALA A 235 -26.60 13.30 -41.80
N VAL A 236 -26.35 12.00 -42.02
CA VAL A 236 -25.60 11.17 -41.07
C VAL A 236 -24.13 11.55 -41.04
N ALA A 237 -23.52 11.81 -42.19
CA ALA A 237 -22.11 12.21 -42.29
C ALA A 237 -21.88 13.58 -41.61
N ASP A 238 -22.73 14.56 -41.87
CA ASP A 238 -22.69 15.88 -41.24
C ASP A 238 -22.84 15.78 -39.72
N PHE A 239 -23.81 14.99 -39.26
CA PHE A 239 -24.01 14.77 -37.82
C PHE A 239 -22.81 14.08 -37.17
N GLN A 240 -22.20 13.10 -37.84
CA GLN A 240 -21.01 12.41 -37.33
C GLN A 240 -19.81 13.36 -37.22
N SER A 241 -19.64 14.26 -38.19
CA SER A 241 -18.65 15.33 -38.13
C SER A 241 -18.85 16.23 -36.91
N GLU A 242 -20.09 16.70 -36.68
CA GLU A 242 -20.44 17.53 -35.50
C GLU A 242 -20.18 16.80 -34.17
N VAL A 243 -20.48 15.48 -34.11
CA VAL A 243 -20.18 14.65 -32.93
C VAL A 243 -18.67 14.57 -32.68
N ASN A 244 -17.86 14.36 -33.71
CA ASN A 244 -16.41 14.28 -33.57
C ASN A 244 -15.78 15.61 -33.12
N GLU A 245 -16.30 16.73 -33.63
CA GLU A 245 -15.84 18.07 -33.25
C GLU A 245 -16.18 18.40 -31.79
N ARG A 246 -17.45 18.21 -31.40
CA ARG A 246 -17.96 18.65 -30.08
C ARG A 246 -17.68 17.65 -28.97
N LEU A 247 -17.58 16.36 -29.28
CA LEU A 247 -17.25 15.29 -28.34
C LEU A 247 -15.88 14.69 -28.67
N SER A 248 -14.88 15.55 -28.92
CA SER A 248 -13.50 15.14 -29.11
C SER A 248 -13.09 14.15 -28.01
N THR A 249 -12.76 12.94 -28.46
CA THR A 249 -12.35 11.85 -27.57
C THR A 249 -11.00 12.18 -26.93
N GLN A 250 -10.12 12.85 -27.68
CA GLN A 250 -8.81 13.28 -27.22
C GLN A 250 -8.94 14.31 -26.08
N ASP A 251 -9.72 15.38 -26.30
CA ASP A 251 -9.94 16.42 -25.28
C ASP A 251 -10.52 15.84 -24.00
N PHE A 252 -11.48 14.90 -24.13
CA PHE A 252 -12.05 14.22 -22.97
C PHE A 252 -10.99 13.40 -22.20
N TYR A 253 -10.12 12.65 -22.90
CA TYR A 253 -9.04 11.90 -22.27
C TYR A 253 -7.99 12.80 -21.62
N ASP A 254 -7.61 13.91 -22.26
CA ASP A 254 -6.66 14.87 -21.72
C ASP A 254 -7.19 15.46 -20.41
N ARG A 255 -8.48 15.83 -20.35
CA ARG A 255 -9.12 16.32 -19.12
C ARG A 255 -9.29 15.24 -18.04
N MET A 256 -9.50 13.99 -18.42
CA MET A 256 -9.50 12.86 -17.48
C MET A 256 -8.10 12.62 -16.90
N GLN A 257 -7.05 12.79 -17.71
CA GLN A 257 -5.67 12.69 -17.26
C GLN A 257 -5.34 13.82 -16.27
N GLU A 258 -5.71 15.07 -16.58
CA GLU A 258 -5.56 16.21 -15.66
C GLU A 258 -6.25 15.95 -14.30
N LEU A 259 -7.45 15.38 -14.31
CA LEU A 259 -8.17 15.01 -13.08
C LEU A 259 -7.41 13.96 -12.27
N ASN A 260 -6.86 12.95 -12.94
CA ASN A 260 -6.07 11.89 -12.32
C ASN A 260 -4.80 12.48 -11.68
N ASP A 261 -4.12 13.38 -12.38
CA ASP A 261 -2.91 14.05 -11.90
C ASP A 261 -3.22 14.92 -10.67
N LEU A 262 -4.34 15.64 -10.65
CA LEU A 262 -4.81 16.37 -9.46
C LEU A 262 -5.12 15.45 -8.28
N SER A 263 -5.73 14.29 -8.54
CA SER A 263 -5.99 13.28 -7.51
C SER A 263 -4.69 12.74 -6.92
N ASN A 264 -3.73 12.36 -7.77
CA ASN A 264 -2.43 11.84 -7.36
C ASN A 264 -1.64 12.88 -6.56
N ALA A 265 -1.64 14.15 -7.00
CA ALA A 265 -1.02 15.25 -6.27
C ALA A 265 -1.65 15.47 -4.89
N GLN A 266 -2.99 15.34 -4.78
CA GLN A 266 -3.69 15.43 -3.51
C GLN A 266 -3.31 14.29 -2.55
N GLU A 267 -3.20 13.06 -3.06
CA GLU A 267 -2.78 11.91 -2.25
C GLU A 267 -1.34 12.05 -1.78
N ALA A 268 -0.43 12.47 -2.65
CA ALA A 268 0.95 12.78 -2.30
C ALA A 268 1.02 13.85 -1.19
N ARG A 269 0.25 14.93 -1.29
CA ARG A 269 0.15 15.96 -0.25
C ARG A 269 -0.36 15.41 1.08
N LYS A 270 -1.36 14.50 1.08
CA LYS A 270 -1.84 13.85 2.32
C LYS A 270 -0.77 12.97 2.95
N GLN A 271 -0.02 12.21 2.15
CA GLN A 271 1.07 11.38 2.65
C GLN A 271 2.16 12.24 3.26
N ALA A 272 2.57 13.30 2.57
CA ALA A 272 3.55 14.26 3.07
C ALA A 272 3.10 14.94 4.39
N GLN A 273 1.82 15.32 4.50
CA GLN A 273 1.26 15.85 5.76
C GLN A 273 1.34 14.85 6.93
N ARG A 274 1.20 13.54 6.66
CA ARG A 274 1.36 12.51 7.70
C ARG A 274 2.82 12.41 8.12
N ARG A 275 3.74 12.37 7.16
CA ARG A 275 5.18 12.33 7.42
C ARG A 275 5.67 13.53 8.22
N VAL A 276 5.23 14.74 7.88
CA VAL A 276 5.55 15.95 8.66
C VAL A 276 5.07 15.85 10.11
N LYS A 277 3.90 15.26 10.37
CA LYS A 277 3.44 15.02 11.74
C LYS A 277 4.30 13.99 12.48
N GLU A 278 4.83 12.99 11.78
CA GLU A 278 5.75 11.99 12.34
C GLU A 278 7.12 12.62 12.63
N MET A 279 7.69 13.37 11.68
CA MET A 279 8.91 14.16 11.88
C MET A 279 8.78 15.10 13.09
N ALA A 280 7.67 15.85 13.19
CA ALA A 280 7.40 16.74 14.31
C ALA A 280 7.35 16.02 15.67
N ARG A 281 6.84 14.78 15.70
CA ARG A 281 6.83 13.94 16.91
C ARG A 281 8.24 13.46 17.26
N SER A 282 8.97 12.90 16.29
CA SER A 282 10.37 12.46 16.46
C SER A 282 11.24 13.60 16.98
N LEU A 283 11.16 14.77 16.33
CA LEU A 283 11.92 15.97 16.70
C LEU A 283 11.59 16.48 18.10
N LYS A 284 10.34 16.36 18.55
CA LYS A 284 9.93 16.73 19.91
C LYS A 284 10.57 15.81 20.96
N ASP A 285 10.69 14.52 20.67
CA ASP A 285 11.32 13.56 21.58
C ASP A 285 12.85 13.71 21.58
N GLN A 286 13.46 13.98 20.42
CA GLN A 286 14.87 14.39 20.33
C GLN A 286 15.15 15.66 21.13
N ASP A 287 14.33 16.71 21.01
CA ASP A 287 14.45 17.97 21.76
C ASP A 287 14.37 17.76 23.28
N ARG A 288 13.49 16.87 23.74
CA ARG A 288 13.39 16.49 25.16
C ARG A 288 14.66 15.77 25.63
N SER A 289 15.20 14.85 24.83
CA SER A 289 16.43 14.13 25.15
C SER A 289 17.63 15.06 25.20
N ALA A 290 17.79 15.95 24.21
CA ALA A 290 18.87 16.92 24.17
C ALA A 290 18.88 17.88 25.37
N LYS A 291 17.70 18.36 25.79
CA LYS A 291 17.55 19.18 27.00
C LYS A 291 17.99 18.46 28.27
N LYS A 292 17.76 17.15 28.37
CA LYS A 292 18.22 16.33 29.50
C LYS A 292 19.74 16.15 29.49
N LEU A 293 20.31 15.96 28.30
CA LEU A 293 21.75 15.71 28.11
C LEU A 293 22.59 16.99 28.20
N LYS A 294 21.99 18.16 27.96
CA LYS A 294 22.66 19.48 27.97
C LYS A 294 23.83 19.59 26.96
N ASP A 295 23.78 18.85 25.87
CA ASP A 295 24.79 18.90 24.79
C ASP A 295 24.48 20.09 23.84
N PRO A 296 25.35 21.11 23.75
CA PRO A 296 25.10 22.30 22.93
C PRO A 296 25.08 22.02 21.43
N GLU A 297 25.86 21.06 20.95
CA GLU A 297 25.94 20.73 19.52
C GLU A 297 24.71 19.92 19.09
N LEU A 298 24.26 18.99 19.96
CA LEU A 298 22.99 18.30 19.76
C LEU A 298 21.81 19.29 19.71
N ASN A 299 21.82 20.32 20.55
CA ASN A 299 20.79 21.38 20.50
C ASN A 299 20.85 22.18 19.19
N ALA A 300 22.05 22.43 18.63
CA ALA A 300 22.22 23.10 17.35
C ALA A 300 21.69 22.24 16.17
N MET A 301 21.97 20.94 16.16
CA MET A 301 21.44 20.01 15.15
C MET A 301 19.92 19.95 15.18
N ILE A 302 19.31 19.88 16.37
CA ILE A 302 17.86 19.91 16.55
C ILE A 302 17.27 21.25 16.09
N ALA A 303 17.96 22.38 16.30
CA ALA A 303 17.53 23.67 15.78
C ALA A 303 17.55 23.70 14.24
N SER A 304 18.58 23.13 13.61
CA SER A 304 18.65 22.96 12.15
C SER A 304 17.47 22.14 11.63
N ARG A 305 17.23 20.97 12.23
CA ARG A 305 16.10 20.09 11.87
C ARG A 305 14.74 20.76 12.07
N LYS A 306 14.55 21.60 13.09
CA LYS A 306 13.34 22.43 13.26
C LYS A 306 13.14 23.44 12.13
N SER A 307 14.22 24.07 11.68
CA SER A 307 14.18 25.00 10.54
C SER A 307 13.77 24.27 9.26
N LEU A 308 14.33 23.08 9.03
CA LEU A 308 14.00 22.25 7.89
C LEU A 308 12.53 21.80 7.92
N LEU A 309 12.03 21.32 9.07
CA LEU A 309 10.63 20.96 9.24
C LEU A 309 9.70 22.15 8.92
N SER A 310 10.08 23.37 9.35
CA SER A 310 9.32 24.58 9.00
C SER A 310 9.36 24.88 7.49
N ARG A 311 10.47 24.64 6.80
CA ARG A 311 10.57 24.75 5.33
C ARG A 311 9.66 23.72 4.65
N ILE A 312 9.66 22.47 5.10
CA ILE A 312 8.79 21.40 4.59
C ILE A 312 7.31 21.77 4.79
N GLU A 313 6.94 22.27 5.96
CA GLU A 313 5.58 22.76 6.24
C GLU A 313 5.17 23.91 5.31
N GLN A 314 6.08 24.84 5.01
CA GLN A 314 5.83 25.91 4.05
C GLN A 314 5.61 25.37 2.63
N LEU A 315 6.43 24.42 2.18
CA LEU A 315 6.28 23.77 0.87
C LEU A 315 4.93 23.06 0.74
N LEU A 316 4.46 22.41 1.81
CA LEU A 316 3.15 21.76 1.83
C LEU A 316 1.97 22.71 1.84
N ASN A 317 2.18 23.96 2.26
CA ASN A 317 1.14 24.98 2.35
C ASN A 317 1.08 25.90 1.14
N LYS A 318 2.04 25.82 0.21
CA LYS A 318 1.96 26.51 -1.09
C LYS A 318 0.75 26.02 -1.89
N GLU A 319 0.17 26.91 -2.70
CA GLU A 319 -0.96 26.59 -3.58
C GLU A 319 -0.56 25.56 -4.65
N ALA A 320 0.62 25.74 -5.25
CA ALA A 320 1.26 24.73 -6.09
C ALA A 320 2.22 23.90 -5.22
N PHE A 321 1.85 22.65 -4.96
CA PHE A 321 2.72 21.71 -4.24
C PHE A 321 3.89 21.32 -5.14
N ASP A 322 5.08 21.77 -4.78
CA ASP A 322 6.33 21.40 -5.44
C ASP A 322 6.84 20.07 -4.85
N ALA A 323 6.50 18.98 -5.53
CA ALA A 323 6.85 17.63 -5.10
C ALA A 323 8.37 17.40 -5.09
N GLU A 324 9.12 18.07 -5.97
CA GLU A 324 10.56 17.91 -6.06
C GLU A 324 11.26 18.60 -4.90
N ALA A 325 10.93 19.87 -4.65
CA ALA A 325 11.46 20.60 -3.51
C ALA A 325 11.07 19.95 -2.17
N TYR A 326 9.88 19.32 -2.09
CA TYR A 326 9.49 18.54 -0.93
C TYR A 326 10.37 17.29 -0.74
N ARG A 327 10.65 16.54 -1.81
CA ARG A 327 11.50 15.34 -1.75
C ARG A 327 12.93 15.68 -1.32
N GLU A 328 13.52 16.73 -1.90
CA GLU A 328 14.85 17.21 -1.53
C GLU A 328 14.90 17.58 -0.03
N ALA A 329 13.92 18.35 0.45
CA ALA A 329 13.86 18.71 1.87
C ALA A 329 13.61 17.52 2.80
N GLU A 330 12.92 16.47 2.34
CA GLU A 330 12.73 15.23 3.09
C GLU A 330 14.02 14.40 3.17
N GLU A 331 14.78 14.32 2.08
CA GLU A 331 16.09 13.68 2.05
C GLU A 331 17.08 14.39 3.01
N GLU A 332 17.10 15.73 2.98
CA GLU A 332 17.86 16.55 3.95
C GLU A 332 17.46 16.22 5.40
N ASP A 333 16.18 15.92 5.71
CA ASP A 333 15.74 15.57 7.07
C ASP A 333 16.27 14.19 7.50
N GLY A 334 16.27 13.24 6.57
CA GLY A 334 16.82 11.90 6.77
C GLY A 334 18.31 11.93 7.09
N GLU A 335 19.08 12.78 6.40
CA GLU A 335 20.51 12.97 6.66
C GLU A 335 20.79 13.56 8.06
N LEU A 336 19.89 14.39 8.58
CA LEU A 336 20.03 14.99 9.92
C LEU A 336 19.53 14.06 11.04
N GLU A 337 18.56 13.20 10.78
CA GLU A 337 17.93 12.39 11.83
C GLU A 337 18.87 11.35 12.45
N ALA A 338 19.62 10.61 11.62
CA ALA A 338 20.49 9.53 12.10
C ALA A 338 21.62 10.05 13.02
N PRO A 339 22.39 11.10 12.64
CA PRO A 339 23.43 11.67 13.50
C PRO A 339 22.90 12.20 14.84
N ILE A 340 21.67 12.74 14.88
CA ILE A 340 21.04 13.20 16.13
C ILE A 340 20.80 12.00 17.06
N TRP A 341 20.24 10.90 16.55
CA TRP A 341 19.97 9.71 17.36
C TRP A 341 21.24 9.02 17.83
N GLU A 342 22.26 8.87 16.98
CA GLU A 342 23.55 8.31 17.36
C GLU A 342 24.16 9.06 18.55
N ARG A 343 24.08 10.39 18.51
CA ARG A 343 24.61 11.25 19.56
C ARG A 343 23.80 11.21 20.85
N ILE A 344 22.47 11.13 20.76
CA ILE A 344 21.61 10.90 21.94
C ILE A 344 21.98 9.58 22.61
N THR A 345 22.12 8.50 21.84
CA THR A 345 22.49 7.17 22.34
C THR A 345 23.87 7.19 22.99
N ALA A 346 24.88 7.73 22.30
CA ALA A 346 26.24 7.82 22.83
C ALA A 346 26.31 8.61 24.16
N ALA A 347 25.56 9.71 24.26
CA ALA A 347 25.49 10.52 25.48
C ALA A 347 24.74 9.82 26.61
N GLN A 348 23.69 9.04 26.31
CA GLN A 348 23.00 8.20 27.28
C GLN A 348 23.91 7.07 27.79
N ASP A 349 24.64 6.41 26.90
CA ASP A 349 25.59 5.35 27.24
C ASP A 349 26.74 5.87 28.11
N ALA A 350 27.23 7.08 27.83
CA ALA A 350 28.22 7.75 28.67
C ALA A 350 27.64 8.05 30.07
N GLN A 351 26.40 8.53 30.17
CA GLN A 351 25.74 8.72 31.47
C GLN A 351 25.54 7.42 32.23
N ASN A 352 25.15 6.34 31.54
CA ASN A 352 24.91 5.04 32.15
C ASN A 352 26.23 4.45 32.67
N ARG A 353 27.30 4.50 31.87
CA ARG A 353 28.65 4.11 32.31
C ARG A 353 29.11 4.91 33.53
N ALA A 354 28.94 6.22 33.51
CA ALA A 354 29.30 7.07 34.66
C ALA A 354 28.48 6.77 35.94
N ARG A 355 27.24 6.28 35.80
CA ARG A 355 26.45 5.80 36.96
C ARG A 355 26.95 4.44 37.44
N GLN A 356 27.15 3.49 36.51
CA GLN A 356 27.69 2.17 36.81
C GLN A 356 29.04 2.27 37.54
N GLN A 357 29.94 3.15 37.09
CA GLN A 357 31.21 3.40 37.77
C GLN A 357 31.01 3.87 39.22
N LYS A 358 30.13 4.84 39.45
CA LYS A 358 29.86 5.35 40.82
C LYS A 358 29.25 4.28 41.72
N ASP A 359 28.37 3.45 41.19
CA ASP A 359 27.75 2.38 41.96
C ASP A 359 28.75 1.25 42.24
N ALA A 360 29.61 0.91 41.27
CA ALA A 360 30.72 -0.01 41.45
C ALA A 360 31.73 0.47 42.53
N GLU A 361 32.09 1.76 42.51
CA GLU A 361 32.95 2.37 43.54
C GLU A 361 32.30 2.35 44.95
N ARG A 362 30.98 2.57 45.03
CA ARG A 362 30.24 2.46 46.29
C ARG A 362 30.24 1.03 46.81
N THR A 363 30.01 0.05 45.93
CA THR A 363 30.05 -1.37 46.25
C THR A 363 31.42 -1.78 46.76
N LEU A 364 32.49 -1.40 46.05
CA LEU A 364 33.86 -1.66 46.49
C LEU A 364 34.13 -1.08 47.89
N LYS A 365 33.69 0.15 48.15
CA LYS A 365 33.83 0.78 49.47
C LYS A 365 33.05 0.05 50.55
N ASP A 366 31.84 -0.40 50.25
CA ASP A 366 31.00 -1.18 51.17
C ASP A 366 31.64 -2.54 51.50
N LYS A 367 32.09 -3.29 50.50
CA LYS A 367 32.77 -4.58 50.71
C LYS A 367 34.12 -4.43 51.40
N THR A 368 34.84 -3.34 51.15
CA THR A 368 36.05 -3.02 51.91
C THR A 368 35.75 -2.80 53.40
N ARG A 369 34.61 -2.18 53.72
CA ARG A 369 34.17 -2.03 55.12
C ARG A 369 33.79 -3.40 55.71
N MET A 370 33.04 -4.21 54.96
CA MET A 370 32.65 -5.56 55.35
C MET A 370 33.88 -6.43 55.69
N LEU A 371 34.94 -6.41 54.86
CA LEU A 371 36.18 -7.12 55.16
C LEU A 371 36.81 -6.66 56.48
N LYS A 372 36.80 -5.36 56.79
CA LYS A 372 37.33 -4.85 58.06
C LYS A 372 36.52 -5.33 59.26
N ASP A 373 35.21 -5.42 59.11
CA ASP A 373 34.31 -5.95 60.15
C ASP A 373 34.56 -7.46 60.34
N LEU A 374 34.66 -8.24 59.25
CA LEU A 374 35.07 -9.64 59.28
C LEU A 374 36.44 -9.85 59.95
N GLU A 375 37.45 -9.04 59.61
CA GLU A 375 38.79 -9.10 60.22
C GLU A 375 38.79 -8.73 61.71
N LYS A 376 37.87 -7.86 62.13
CA LYS A 376 37.71 -7.47 63.53
C LYS A 376 37.01 -8.57 64.33
N ASP A 377 36.00 -9.19 63.75
CA ASP A 377 35.20 -10.24 64.39
C ASP A 377 35.93 -11.60 64.39
N CYS A 378 36.89 -11.79 63.48
CA CYS A 378 37.80 -12.95 63.43
C CYS A 378 39.10 -12.71 64.26
N PRO A 379 39.16 -13.06 65.57
CA PRO A 379 40.35 -12.89 66.39
C PRO A 379 41.54 -13.71 65.86
N LYS A 380 42.78 -13.39 66.27
CA LYS A 380 44.00 -14.09 65.79
C LYS A 380 43.96 -15.64 65.83
N THR A 381 43.10 -16.21 66.68
CA THR A 381 42.84 -17.65 66.82
C THR A 381 42.01 -18.26 65.69
N CYS A 382 41.29 -17.47 64.89
CA CYS A 382 40.56 -17.93 63.71
C CYS A 382 41.49 -18.24 62.50
N ARG A 383 42.76 -17.80 62.57
CA ARG A 383 43.77 -18.06 61.53
C ARG A 383 44.07 -19.55 61.43
N GLY A 384 43.73 -20.13 60.28
CA GLY A 384 43.93 -21.56 59.97
C GLY A 384 42.66 -22.42 60.11
N GLY A 385 41.58 -21.88 60.69
CA GLY A 385 40.27 -22.53 60.75
C GLY A 385 39.38 -22.24 59.52
N PRO A 386 38.18 -22.85 59.42
CA PRO A 386 37.23 -22.64 58.33
C PRO A 386 36.86 -21.17 58.13
N LEU A 387 36.51 -20.46 59.21
CA LEU A 387 36.21 -19.01 59.20
C LEU A 387 37.40 -18.17 58.69
N GLY A 388 38.63 -18.55 59.06
CA GLY A 388 39.84 -17.90 58.54
C GLY A 388 40.02 -18.08 57.03
N LYS A 389 39.61 -19.23 56.47
CA LYS A 389 39.63 -19.45 55.02
C LYS A 389 38.60 -18.56 54.31
N THR A 390 37.41 -18.41 54.88
CA THR A 390 36.36 -17.51 54.37
C THR A 390 36.86 -16.07 54.30
N VAL A 391 37.56 -15.58 55.33
CA VAL A 391 38.15 -14.22 55.32
C VAL A 391 39.26 -14.06 54.26
N GLU A 392 40.11 -15.07 54.06
CA GLU A 392 41.14 -15.04 53.01
C GLU A 392 40.55 -15.08 51.60
N GLU A 393 39.50 -15.88 51.40
CA GLU A 393 38.76 -15.93 50.13
C GLU A 393 38.05 -14.60 49.86
N PHE A 394 37.40 -14.03 50.87
CA PHE A 394 36.79 -12.70 50.79
C PHE A 394 37.83 -11.64 50.41
N ARG A 395 39.02 -11.67 51.03
CA ARG A 395 40.11 -10.74 50.68
C ARG A 395 40.60 -10.92 49.25
N THR A 396 40.61 -12.15 48.75
CA THR A 396 41.00 -12.46 47.36
C THR A 396 39.98 -11.90 46.38
N LEU A 397 38.70 -12.20 46.56
CA LEU A 397 37.62 -11.69 45.73
C LEU A 397 37.48 -10.16 45.80
N LEU A 398 37.81 -9.54 46.95
CA LEU A 398 37.82 -8.08 47.07
C LEU A 398 38.90 -7.44 46.19
N ARG A 399 40.08 -8.06 46.06
CA ARG A 399 41.13 -7.57 45.14
C ARG A 399 40.73 -7.74 43.68
N GLU A 400 40.06 -8.85 43.35
CA GLU A 400 39.49 -9.05 42.02
C GLU A 400 38.42 -8.00 41.71
N LEU A 401 37.57 -7.66 42.70
CA LEU A 401 36.57 -6.60 42.59
C LEU A 401 37.24 -5.25 42.37
N GLU A 402 38.28 -4.92 43.15
CA GLU A 402 39.05 -3.67 42.98
C GLU A 402 39.66 -3.58 41.57
N SER A 403 40.20 -4.68 41.06
CA SER A 403 40.71 -4.76 39.69
C SER A 403 39.61 -4.56 38.65
N ALA A 404 38.46 -5.23 38.81
CA ALA A 404 37.33 -5.14 37.88
C ALA A 404 36.72 -3.73 37.83
N VAL A 405 36.63 -3.04 38.98
CA VAL A 405 36.24 -1.62 39.05
C VAL A 405 37.26 -0.74 38.31
N GLY A 406 38.56 -1.03 38.44
CA GLY A 406 39.62 -0.29 37.75
C GLY A 406 39.66 -0.49 36.23
N THR A 407 39.18 -1.64 35.73
CA THR A 407 39.09 -1.95 34.29
C THR A 407 37.71 -1.69 33.69
N GLU A 408 36.78 -1.11 34.45
CA GLU A 408 35.38 -0.88 34.05
C GLU A 408 34.63 -2.16 33.60
N ASP A 409 35.00 -3.32 34.15
CA ASP A 409 34.34 -4.60 33.87
C ASP A 409 33.14 -4.78 34.81
N TYR A 410 32.04 -4.08 34.50
CA TYR A 410 30.87 -4.04 35.37
C TYR A 410 30.15 -5.38 35.51
N GLU A 411 30.27 -6.28 34.52
CA GLU A 411 29.68 -7.62 34.61
C GLU A 411 30.38 -8.41 35.73
N THR A 412 31.71 -8.44 35.70
CA THR A 412 32.53 -9.04 36.75
C THR A 412 32.34 -8.37 38.11
N VAL A 413 32.17 -7.04 38.16
CA VAL A 413 31.87 -6.31 39.42
C VAL A 413 30.61 -6.85 40.10
N TRP A 414 29.52 -7.06 39.35
CA TRP A 414 28.25 -7.52 39.94
C TRP A 414 28.27 -8.99 40.32
N GLU A 415 28.99 -9.83 39.57
CA GLU A 415 29.22 -11.23 39.95
C GLU A 415 30.01 -11.33 41.27
N LEU A 416 31.15 -10.63 41.34
CA LEU A 416 32.01 -10.64 42.53
C LEU A 416 31.31 -10.05 43.75
N ASN A 417 30.47 -9.02 43.55
CA ASN A 417 29.64 -8.47 44.62
C ASN A 417 28.73 -9.55 45.24
N GLY A 418 28.04 -10.34 44.42
CA GLY A 418 27.16 -11.41 44.89
C GLY A 418 27.92 -12.50 45.66
N ARG A 419 29.09 -12.90 45.15
CA ARG A 419 29.96 -13.90 45.82
C ARG A 419 30.51 -13.40 47.16
N LEU A 420 30.91 -12.12 47.23
CA LEU A 420 31.33 -11.49 48.48
C LEU A 420 30.19 -11.45 49.51
N ASP A 421 28.96 -11.14 49.08
CA ASP A 421 27.77 -11.17 49.95
C ASP A 421 27.43 -12.58 50.47
N GLU A 422 27.65 -13.61 49.66
CA GLU A 422 27.50 -15.00 50.08
C GLU A 422 28.56 -15.39 51.14
N LEU A 423 29.83 -15.09 50.90
CA LEU A 423 30.90 -15.37 51.87
C LEU A 423 30.71 -14.62 53.19
N GLY A 424 30.29 -13.35 53.13
CA GLY A 424 29.95 -12.57 54.32
C GLY A 424 28.84 -13.25 55.12
N ARG A 425 27.75 -13.65 54.47
CA ARG A 425 26.65 -14.38 55.13
C ARG A 425 27.11 -15.69 55.76
N THR A 426 27.92 -16.48 55.06
CA THR A 426 28.47 -17.74 55.59
C THR A 426 29.29 -17.49 56.85
N PHE A 427 30.14 -16.46 56.87
CA PHE A 427 30.96 -16.13 58.03
C PHE A 427 30.11 -15.84 59.29
N TRP A 428 29.11 -14.97 59.18
CA TRP A 428 28.25 -14.63 60.33
C TRP A 428 27.19 -15.69 60.65
N SER A 429 26.90 -16.60 59.73
CA SER A 429 26.04 -17.77 60.00
C SER A 429 26.79 -18.85 60.78
N ASP A 430 28.09 -19.02 60.55
CA ASP A 430 28.93 -20.03 61.22
C ASP A 430 29.43 -19.59 62.62
N GLU A 431 29.49 -18.28 62.93
CA GLU A 431 29.77 -17.80 64.30
C GLU A 431 28.57 -17.92 65.26
N GLY A 432 27.36 -18.05 64.74
CA GLY A 432 26.13 -18.26 65.49
C GLY A 432 25.81 -19.75 65.66
N GLY A 433 26.51 -20.43 66.56
CA GLY A 433 26.18 -21.83 66.87
C GLY A 433 24.72 -22.03 67.28
N GLY A 434 24.04 -22.93 66.58
CA GLY A 434 22.85 -23.65 67.06
C GLY A 434 21.51 -22.92 66.91
N GLY A 435 20.95 -22.92 65.70
CA GLY A 435 19.55 -22.65 65.46
C GLY A 435 19.06 -23.48 64.28
N GLU A 436 18.65 -24.71 64.56
CA GLU A 436 17.83 -25.52 63.65
C GLU A 436 16.68 -24.67 63.08
N GLY A 437 16.65 -24.52 61.76
CA GLY A 437 15.45 -24.64 60.93
C GLY A 437 14.15 -23.89 61.28
N GLY A 438 14.17 -22.89 62.15
CA GLY A 438 13.01 -22.07 62.45
C GLY A 438 12.99 -20.81 61.59
N ILE A 439 11.88 -20.53 60.91
CA ILE A 439 11.62 -19.23 60.27
C ILE A 439 11.86 -18.15 61.34
N GLY A 440 12.94 -17.38 61.18
CA GLY A 440 13.36 -16.41 62.18
C GLY A 440 12.28 -15.34 62.37
N GLU A 441 12.17 -14.78 63.59
CA GLU A 441 11.22 -13.70 63.86
C GLU A 441 11.45 -12.48 62.94
N GLU A 442 12.68 -12.29 62.48
CA GLU A 442 13.05 -11.29 61.47
C GLU A 442 12.46 -11.60 60.08
N GLU A 443 12.41 -12.87 59.69
CA GLU A 443 11.85 -13.32 58.41
C GLU A 443 10.33 -13.18 58.40
N LEU A 444 9.64 -13.58 59.47
CA LEU A 444 8.20 -13.32 59.63
C LEU A 444 7.89 -11.82 59.60
N THR A 445 8.77 -11.00 60.21
CA THR A 445 8.62 -9.54 60.18
C THR A 445 8.83 -8.97 58.77
N ARG A 446 9.74 -9.54 57.98
CA ARG A 446 9.95 -9.18 56.58
C ARG A 446 8.73 -9.53 55.73
N VAL A 447 8.20 -10.74 55.86
CA VAL A 447 7.00 -11.18 55.12
C VAL A 447 5.80 -10.27 55.43
N LEU A 448 5.62 -9.86 56.69
CA LEU A 448 4.56 -8.89 57.04
C LEU A 448 4.72 -7.53 56.35
N LYS A 449 5.96 -7.04 56.18
CA LYS A 449 6.23 -5.80 55.45
C LYS A 449 5.93 -5.93 53.96
N GLU A 450 6.27 -7.07 53.36
CA GLU A 450 5.99 -7.36 51.95
C GLU A 450 4.48 -7.44 51.70
N ILE A 451 3.72 -8.08 52.60
CA ILE A 451 2.24 -8.10 52.56
C ILE A 451 1.65 -6.68 52.65
N ASP A 452 2.18 -5.82 53.52
CA ASP A 452 1.73 -4.43 53.64
C ASP A 452 2.02 -3.57 52.42
N GLU A 453 3.17 -3.79 51.76
CA GLU A 453 3.50 -3.06 50.54
C GLU A 453 2.63 -3.53 49.37
N ALA A 454 2.38 -4.84 49.26
CA ALA A 454 1.44 -5.38 48.27
C ALA A 454 0.02 -4.81 48.44
N ASP A 455 -0.49 -4.67 49.67
CA ASP A 455 -1.82 -4.07 49.90
C ASP A 455 -1.85 -2.58 49.46
N LYS A 456 -0.77 -1.83 49.68
CA LYS A 456 -0.65 -0.45 49.18
C LYS A 456 -0.61 -0.38 47.65
N GLN A 457 0.08 -1.31 47.00
CA GLN A 457 0.17 -1.40 45.55
C GLN A 457 -1.21 -1.73 44.94
N VAL A 458 -1.93 -2.70 45.51
CA VAL A 458 -3.33 -3.00 45.14
C VAL A 458 -4.23 -1.77 45.31
N GLY A 459 -4.13 -1.06 46.44
CA GLY A 459 -4.86 0.19 46.67
C GLY A 459 -4.54 1.29 45.65
N SER A 460 -3.26 1.42 45.29
CA SER A 460 -2.80 2.39 44.28
C SER A 460 -3.26 2.03 42.87
N ALA A 461 -3.26 0.74 42.52
CA ALA A 461 -3.75 0.24 41.24
C ALA A 461 -5.26 0.48 41.09
N LEU A 462 -6.04 0.28 42.17
CA LEU A 462 -7.47 0.57 42.19
C LEU A 462 -7.75 2.07 42.00
N ALA A 463 -7.01 2.94 42.70
CA ALA A 463 -7.16 4.40 42.57
C ALA A 463 -6.82 4.90 41.15
N LYS A 464 -5.88 4.25 40.47
CA LYS A 464 -5.51 4.52 39.07
C LYS A 464 -6.46 3.89 38.04
N LYS A 465 -7.45 3.11 38.49
CA LYS A 465 -8.36 2.31 37.64
C LYS A 465 -7.65 1.24 36.80
N ASN A 466 -6.50 0.77 37.25
CA ASN A 466 -5.78 -0.33 36.62
C ASN A 466 -6.37 -1.70 36.99
N ILE A 467 -7.12 -1.77 38.10
CA ILE A 467 -7.86 -2.97 38.53
C ILE A 467 -9.31 -2.67 38.87
N THR A 468 -10.17 -3.67 38.74
CA THR A 468 -11.57 -3.59 39.16
C THR A 468 -11.70 -3.70 40.68
N GLN A 469 -12.80 -3.18 41.23
CA GLN A 469 -13.12 -3.30 42.66
C GLN A 469 -13.18 -4.77 43.11
N GLU A 470 -13.70 -5.65 42.26
CA GLU A 470 -13.80 -7.08 42.51
C GLU A 470 -12.42 -7.73 42.61
N LYS A 471 -11.52 -7.45 41.65
CA LYS A 471 -10.15 -7.98 41.66
C LYS A 471 -9.33 -7.42 42.84
N ALA A 472 -9.50 -6.14 43.18
CA ALA A 472 -8.88 -5.56 44.36
C ALA A 472 -9.37 -6.22 45.66
N SER A 473 -10.66 -6.52 45.76
CA SER A 473 -11.24 -7.21 46.93
C SER A 473 -10.70 -8.64 47.07
N HIS A 474 -10.55 -9.35 45.95
CA HIS A 474 -9.96 -10.69 45.92
C HIS A 474 -8.51 -10.68 46.42
N CYS A 475 -7.67 -9.80 45.86
CA CYS A 475 -6.27 -9.66 46.26
C CYS A 475 -6.11 -9.29 47.74
N ARG A 476 -6.94 -8.39 48.26
CA ARG A 476 -6.95 -8.06 49.70
C ARG A 476 -7.37 -9.23 50.58
N GLY A 477 -8.28 -10.07 50.09
CA GLY A 477 -8.67 -11.32 50.76
C GLY A 477 -7.47 -12.26 50.93
N LEU A 478 -6.72 -12.48 49.85
CA LEU A 478 -5.51 -13.32 49.87
C LEU A 478 -4.41 -12.74 50.79
N LEU A 479 -4.15 -11.43 50.72
CA LEU A 479 -3.17 -10.77 51.59
C LEU A 479 -3.57 -10.82 53.08
N SER A 480 -4.86 -10.67 53.38
CA SER A 480 -5.38 -10.84 54.74
C SER A 480 -5.22 -12.29 55.23
N GLN A 481 -5.42 -13.27 54.34
CA GLN A 481 -5.22 -14.68 54.65
C GLN A 481 -3.73 -14.98 54.91
N ALA A 482 -2.82 -14.45 54.09
CA ALA A 482 -1.38 -14.57 54.28
C ALA A 482 -0.94 -14.00 55.64
N ARG A 483 -1.42 -12.79 55.99
CA ARG A 483 -1.15 -12.15 57.30
C ARG A 483 -1.61 -13.02 58.47
N SER A 484 -2.82 -13.58 58.39
CA SER A 484 -3.33 -14.48 59.43
C SER A 484 -2.50 -15.75 59.58
N LEU A 485 -1.97 -16.30 58.46
CA LEU A 485 -1.08 -17.46 58.50
C LEU A 485 0.26 -17.11 59.13
N VAL A 486 0.84 -15.95 58.84
CA VAL A 486 2.08 -15.48 59.49
C VAL A 486 1.91 -15.35 61.01
N ASP A 487 0.77 -14.81 61.48
CA ASP A 487 0.48 -14.74 62.91
C ASP A 487 0.33 -16.13 63.56
N GLN A 488 -0.27 -17.09 62.84
CA GLN A 488 -0.37 -18.47 63.29
C GLN A 488 1.00 -19.14 63.36
N VAL A 489 1.86 -18.94 62.36
CA VAL A 489 3.26 -19.43 62.37
C VAL A 489 4.00 -18.85 63.56
N ARG A 490 3.86 -17.53 63.81
CA ARG A 490 4.48 -16.86 64.97
C ARG A 490 4.00 -17.46 66.29
N SER A 491 2.71 -17.75 66.41
CA SER A 491 2.17 -18.39 67.62
C SER A 491 2.64 -19.85 67.78
N ALA A 492 2.79 -20.61 66.70
CA ALA A 492 3.30 -21.97 66.72
C ALA A 492 4.80 -22.01 67.06
N ALA A 493 5.58 -21.08 66.51
CA ALA A 493 6.98 -20.85 66.84
C ALA A 493 7.17 -20.53 68.34
N GLY A 494 6.32 -19.68 68.91
CA GLY A 494 6.33 -19.40 70.36
C GLY A 494 6.03 -20.62 71.24
N LYS A 495 5.34 -21.64 70.69
CA LYS A 495 5.04 -22.91 71.35
C LYS A 495 6.04 -24.03 71.00
N LYS A 496 6.98 -23.77 70.09
CA LYS A 496 7.92 -24.76 69.53
C LYS A 496 7.23 -25.99 68.93
N ASP A 497 6.09 -25.76 68.26
CA ASP A 497 5.30 -26.81 67.61
C ASP A 497 5.75 -26.93 66.14
N GLU A 498 6.81 -27.72 65.90
CA GLU A 498 7.47 -27.83 64.58
C GLU A 498 6.54 -28.39 63.49
N ASP A 499 5.68 -29.36 63.84
CA ASP A 499 4.70 -29.93 62.91
C ASP A 499 3.68 -28.86 62.48
N ALA A 500 3.21 -28.03 63.41
CA ALA A 500 2.32 -26.91 63.11
C ALA A 500 3.02 -25.82 62.28
N ILE A 501 4.29 -25.53 62.54
CA ILE A 501 5.08 -24.56 61.76
C ILE A 501 5.24 -25.03 60.32
N GLY A 502 5.59 -26.30 60.09
CA GLY A 502 5.71 -26.87 58.74
C GLY A 502 4.39 -26.80 57.97
N ALA A 503 3.30 -27.27 58.58
CA ALA A 503 1.98 -27.25 57.93
C ALA A 503 1.45 -25.84 57.65
N LEU A 504 1.76 -24.86 58.50
CA LEU A 504 1.40 -23.46 58.28
C LEU A 504 2.31 -22.78 57.24
N GLY A 505 3.58 -23.18 57.16
CA GLY A 505 4.53 -22.75 56.14
C GLY A 505 4.07 -23.15 54.73
N ASP A 506 3.68 -24.42 54.54
CA ASP A 506 3.15 -24.91 53.25
C ASP A 506 1.90 -24.14 52.82
N ARG A 507 1.01 -23.83 53.77
CA ARG A 507 -0.20 -23.03 53.51
C ARG A 507 0.12 -21.58 53.18
N LEU A 508 1.12 -21.01 53.84
CA LEU A 508 1.57 -19.65 53.55
C LEU A 508 2.18 -19.56 52.15
N GLN A 509 3.00 -20.54 51.75
CA GLN A 509 3.54 -20.65 50.41
C GLN A 509 2.43 -20.76 49.36
N ALA A 510 1.45 -21.63 49.56
CA ALA A 510 0.34 -21.79 48.62
C ALA A 510 -0.50 -20.50 48.46
N VAL A 511 -0.67 -19.72 49.52
CA VAL A 511 -1.31 -18.40 49.43
C VAL A 511 -0.40 -17.39 48.73
N GLY A 512 0.91 -17.44 48.96
CA GLY A 512 1.89 -16.63 48.23
C GLY A 512 1.82 -16.86 46.72
N ASP A 513 1.82 -18.13 46.28
CA ASP A 513 1.70 -18.50 44.87
C ASP A 513 0.38 -18.00 44.25
N GLN A 514 -0.71 -18.00 45.03
CA GLN A 514 -2.00 -17.44 44.61
C GLN A 514 -1.96 -15.91 44.49
N VAL A 515 -1.27 -15.22 45.40
CA VAL A 515 -1.06 -13.76 45.32
C VAL A 515 -0.25 -13.43 44.08
N ASP A 516 0.83 -14.16 43.80
CA ASP A 516 1.65 -13.93 42.61
C ASP A 516 0.85 -14.20 41.31
N GLY A 517 0.09 -15.29 41.27
CA GLY A 517 -0.73 -15.65 40.11
C GLY A 517 -1.89 -14.69 39.84
N ASP A 518 -2.64 -14.30 40.87
CA ASP A 518 -3.87 -13.52 40.71
C ASP A 518 -3.64 -12.00 40.78
N CYS A 519 -2.56 -11.58 41.46
CA CYS A 519 -2.30 -10.19 41.83
C CYS A 519 -0.92 -9.67 41.43
N GLY A 520 0.02 -10.53 41.00
CA GLY A 520 1.41 -10.15 40.70
C GLY A 520 1.55 -9.07 39.63
N GLU A 521 0.65 -9.01 38.64
CA GLU A 521 0.66 -7.95 37.61
C GLU A 521 0.40 -6.52 38.16
N PHE A 522 0.01 -6.40 39.43
CA PHE A 522 -0.24 -5.12 40.12
C PHE A 522 0.69 -4.86 41.30
N VAL A 523 1.50 -5.86 41.66
CA VAL A 523 2.36 -5.89 42.83
C VAL A 523 3.81 -5.98 42.32
N GLU A 524 4.40 -4.84 41.96
CA GLU A 524 5.81 -4.69 41.57
C GLU A 524 6.49 -3.60 42.39
#